data_AF-A0A1R1BHU9-F1
#
_entry.id   AF-A0A1R1BHU9-F1
#
_cell.length_a   1.000
_cell.length_b   1.000
_cell.length_c   1.000
_cell.angle_alpha   90.00
_cell.angle_beta   90.00
_cell.angle_gamma   90.00
#
_symmetry.space_group_name_H-M   'P 1'
#
loop_
_entity.id
_entity.type
_entity.pdbx_description
1 polymer ?
#
loop_
_entity_poly.entity_id
_entity_poly.type
_entity_poly.pdbx_seq_one_letter_code
_entity_poly.pdbx_strand_id
1 'polypeptide(L)' 'MKYYIPFNEQNAAVSIQMKNLEEVIPQSHMQHTVAAVQHHMFMASAAVRNIAREYAPHAMVGAWLILHPSTRKINCMNGA' A
#
# COMPACT_ATOMS: atom_id res chain seq x y z
N MET A 1 21.90 -0.14 1.35
CA MET A 1 20.81 0.38 0.48
C MET A 1 20.37 1.73 1.03
N LYS A 2 20.21 2.77 0.19
CA LYS A 2 19.79 4.11 0.65
C LYS A 2 18.28 4.31 0.63
N TYR A 3 17.57 3.58 -0.22
CA TYR A 3 16.12 3.73 -0.42
C TYR A 3 15.45 2.36 -0.44
N TYR A 4 14.30 2.25 0.22
CA TYR A 4 13.43 1.09 0.19
C TYR A 4 12.02 1.51 -0.22
N ILE A 5 11.41 0.72 -1.10
CA ILE A 5 10.00 0.82 -1.46
C ILE A 5 9.41 -0.56 -1.11
N PRO A 6 8.65 -0.68 -0.01
CA PRO A 6 8.20 -1.98 0.49
C PRO A 6 7.25 -2.69 -0.47
N PHE A 7 6.46 -1.93 -1.22
CA PHE A 7 5.55 -2.45 -2.23
C PHE A 7 5.52 -1.51 -3.43
N ASN A 8 5.57 -2.08 -4.62
CA ASN A 8 5.30 -1.38 -5.85
C ASN A 8 3.79 -1.43 -6.15
N GLU A 9 3.13 -0.27 -6.20
CA GLU A 9 1.75 -0.12 -6.69
C GLU A 9 0.74 -1.01 -5.95
N GLN A 10 0.63 -0.80 -4.64
CA GLN A 10 -0.23 -1.61 -3.76
C GLN A 10 -1.67 -1.74 -4.27
N ASN A 11 -2.24 -0.66 -4.79
CA ASN A 11 -3.58 -0.65 -5.37
C ASN A 11 -3.73 -1.56 -6.59
N ALA A 12 -2.74 -1.57 -7.49
CA ALA A 12 -2.72 -2.44 -8.65
C ALA A 12 -2.50 -3.90 -8.24
N ALA A 13 -1.57 -4.15 -7.30
CA ALA A 13 -1.28 -5.48 -6.79
C ALA A 13 -2.54 -6.14 -6.20
N VAL A 14 -3.28 -5.43 -5.34
CA VAL A 14 -4.54 -5.95 -4.81
C VAL A 14 -5.57 -6.20 -5.91
N SER A 15 -5.71 -5.28 -6.86
CA SER A 15 -6.71 -5.42 -7.93
C SER A 15 -6.45 -6.64 -8.81
N ILE A 16 -5.19 -6.92 -9.17
CA ILE A 16 -4.81 -8.10 -9.96
C ILE A 16 -5.00 -9.37 -9.11
N GLN A 17 -4.58 -9.33 -7.86
CA GLN A 17 -4.70 -10.49 -6.97
C GLN A 17 -6.17 -10.88 -6.73
N MET A 18 -7.06 -9.90 -6.59
CA MET A 18 -8.49 -10.17 -6.41
C MET A 18 -9.11 -10.78 -7.67
N LYS A 19 -8.75 -10.33 -8.88
CA LYS A 19 -9.18 -10.96 -10.13
C LYS A 19 -8.84 -12.45 -10.19
N ASN A 20 -7.64 -12.81 -9.73
CA ASN A 20 -7.21 -14.21 -9.68
C ASN A 20 -7.92 -15.04 -8.60
N LEU A 21 -8.66 -14.41 -7.68
CA LEU A 21 -9.35 -15.04 -6.57
C LEU A 21 -10.89 -14.94 -6.69
N GLU A 22 -11.41 -14.39 -7.80
CA GLU A 22 -12.85 -14.25 -8.06
C GLU A 22 -13.60 -15.58 -8.01
N GLU A 23 -12.96 -16.68 -8.40
CA GLU A 23 -13.55 -18.03 -8.34
C GLU A 23 -13.51 -18.66 -6.94
N VAL A 24 -12.68 -18.12 -6.04
CA VAL A 24 -12.43 -18.67 -4.69
C VAL A 24 -13.22 -17.90 -3.63
N ILE A 25 -13.42 -16.60 -3.85
CA ILE A 25 -14.05 -15.69 -2.88
C ILE A 25 -15.46 -15.36 -3.36
N PRO A 26 -16.50 -15.64 -2.55
CA PRO A 26 -17.86 -15.23 -2.88
C PRO A 26 -17.94 -13.73 -3.17
N GLN A 27 -18.65 -13.34 -4.22
CA GLN A 27 -18.72 -11.96 -4.66
C GLN A 27 -19.22 -11.00 -3.57
N SER A 28 -20.10 -11.47 -2.68
CA SER A 28 -20.59 -10.74 -1.51
C SER A 28 -19.47 -10.33 -0.53
N HIS A 29 -18.35 -11.05 -0.51
CA HIS A 29 -17.22 -10.82 0.40
C HIS A 29 -16.05 -10.10 -0.29
N MET A 30 -16.09 -9.94 -1.62
CA MET A 30 -14.96 -9.45 -2.41
C MET A 30 -14.47 -8.07 -1.94
N GLN A 31 -15.38 -7.12 -1.71
CA GLN A 31 -15.01 -5.77 -1.27
C GLN A 31 -14.42 -5.75 0.15
N HIS A 32 -14.94 -6.60 1.05
CA HIS A 32 -14.39 -6.75 2.38
C HIS A 32 -12.97 -7.33 2.33
N THR A 33 -12.74 -8.34 1.48
CA THR A 33 -11.40 -8.90 1.26
C THR A 33 -10.45 -7.86 0.68
N VAL A 34 -10.87 -7.09 -0.35
CA VAL A 34 -10.06 -6.01 -0.93
C VAL A 34 -9.60 -5.05 0.16
N ALA A 35 -10.53 -4.57 0.98
CA ALA A 35 -10.23 -3.63 2.07
C ALA A 35 -9.27 -4.23 3.10
N ALA A 36 -9.46 -5.49 3.49
CA ALA A 36 -8.59 -6.19 4.43
C ALA A 36 -7.16 -6.36 3.90
N VAL A 37 -7.02 -6.76 2.63
CA VAL A 37 -5.70 -6.91 1.99
C VAL A 37 -4.99 -5.57 1.90
N GLN A 38 -5.69 -4.52 1.44
CA GLN A 38 -5.12 -3.16 1.39
C GLN A 38 -4.68 -2.67 2.77
N HIS A 39 -5.51 -2.89 3.80
CA HIS A 39 -5.18 -2.55 5.17
C HIS A 39 -3.90 -3.24 5.66
N HIS A 40 -3.77 -4.55 5.44
CA HIS A 40 -2.57 -5.30 5.80
C HIS A 40 -1.33 -4.83 5.03
N MET A 41 -1.45 -4.48 3.76
CA MET A 41 -0.33 -3.91 2.99
C MET A 41 0.13 -2.55 3.55
N PHE A 42 -0.81 -1.70 3.98
CA PHE A 42 -0.45 -0.44 4.65
C PHE A 42 0.23 -0.68 6.00
N MET A 43 -0.29 -1.60 6.81
CA MET A 43 0.34 -1.97 8.08
C MET A 43 1.75 -2.54 7.87
N ALA A 44 1.93 -3.43 6.90
CA ALA A 44 3.24 -3.99 6.57
C ALA A 44 4.23 -2.90 6.11
N SER A 45 3.76 -1.92 5.33
CA SER A 45 4.59 -0.79 4.91
C SER A 45 5.06 0.06 6.09
N ALA A 46 4.15 0.35 7.02
CA ALA A 46 4.46 1.08 8.24
C ALA A 46 5.44 0.30 9.14
N ALA A 47 5.26 -1.02 9.24
CA ALA A 47 6.17 -1.90 9.97
C ALA A 47 7.59 -1.87 9.37
N VAL A 48 7.73 -1.97 8.04
CA VAL A 48 9.04 -1.85 7.36
C VAL A 48 9.68 -0.50 7.64
N ARG A 49 8.91 0.59 7.64
CA ARG A 49 9.43 1.91 8.03
C ARG A 49 9.92 1.94 9.48
N ASN A 50 9.18 1.36 10.41
CA ASN A 50 9.58 1.33 11.82
C ASN A 50 10.85 0.49 12.03
N ILE A 51 10.93 -0.68 11.41
CA ILE A 51 12.13 -1.54 11.42
C ILE A 51 13.32 -0.79 10.82
N ALA A 52 13.14 -0.13 9.67
CA ALA A 52 14.23 0.63 9.05
C ALA A 52 14.73 1.77 9.96
N ARG A 53 13.84 2.45 10.69
CA ARG A 53 14.26 3.48 11.65
C ARG A 53 15.13 2.93 12.79
N GLU A 54 14.88 1.69 13.20
CA GLU A 54 15.62 1.05 14.29
C GLU A 54 16.95 0.44 13.80
N TYR A 55 16.95 -0.27 12.67
CA TYR A 55 18.08 -1.08 12.22
C TYR A 55 18.89 -0.46 11.07
N ALA A 56 18.32 0.52 10.34
CA ALA A 56 18.97 1.18 9.21
C ALA A 56 18.55 2.66 9.13
N PRO A 57 18.85 3.50 10.14
CA PRO A 57 18.33 4.88 10.25
C PRO A 57 18.78 5.80 9.11
N HIS A 58 19.82 5.42 8.38
CA HIS A 58 20.30 6.10 7.18
C HIS A 58 19.44 5.83 5.93
N ALA A 59 18.55 4.83 5.99
CA ALA A 59 17.73 4.42 4.87
C ALA A 59 16.39 5.17 4.84
N MET A 60 15.99 5.59 3.65
CA MET A 60 14.69 6.21 3.40
C MET A 60 13.69 5.15 2.95
N VAL A 61 12.55 5.06 3.63
CA VAL A 61 11.44 4.17 3.23
C VAL A 61 10.32 5.01 2.64
N GLY A 62 9.99 4.76 1.37
CA GLY A 62 8.95 5.46 0.63
C GLY A 62 7.79 4.56 0.24
N ALA A 63 6.81 5.13 -0.47
CA ALA A 63 5.71 4.41 -1.08
C ALA A 63 5.63 4.74 -2.56
N TRP A 64 5.25 3.77 -3.39
CA TRP A 64 4.99 3.96 -4.81
C TRP A 64 3.54 3.61 -5.12
N LEU A 65 2.76 4.61 -5.56
CA LEU A 65 1.32 4.52 -5.76
C LEU A 65 0.98 5.05 -7.15
N ILE A 66 0.15 4.30 -7.89
CA ILE A 66 -0.51 4.87 -9.07
C ILE A 66 -1.62 5.80 -8.58
N LEU A 67 -1.47 7.09 -8.85
CA LEU A 67 -2.51 8.10 -8.68
C LEU A 67 -3.16 8.35 -10.04
N HIS A 68 -4.48 8.16 -10.13
CA HIS A 68 -5.22 8.56 -11.32
C HIS A 68 -5.09 10.09 -11.50
N PRO A 69 -4.98 10.64 -12.73
CA PRO A 69 -4.77 12.08 -12.93
C PRO A 69 -5.81 12.98 -12.24
N SER A 70 -7.03 12.48 -12.04
CA SER A 70 -8.10 13.18 -11.30
C SER A 70 -7.92 13.19 -9.76
N THR A 71 -7.04 12.37 -9.20
CA THR A 71 -6.73 12.32 -7.76
C THR A 71 -5.71 13.35 -7.28
N ARG A 72 -5.21 14.24 -8.17
CA ARG A 72 -4.29 15.36 -7.86
C ARG A 72 -4.90 16.49 -6.99
N LYS A 73 -6.11 16.34 -6.46
CA LYS A 73 -6.73 17.29 -5.53
C LYS A 73 -6.96 16.64 -4.16
N ILE A 74 -5.90 16.16 -3.53
CA ILE A 74 -5.85 16.18 -2.07
C ILE A 74 -4.76 17.20 -1.75
N ASN A 75 -5.19 18.42 -1.41
CA ASN A 75 -4.31 19.42 -0.86
C ASN A 75 -3.53 18.78 0.28
N CYS A 76 -2.21 18.70 0.15
CA CYS A 76 -1.33 18.68 1.31
C CYS A 76 -1.54 20.00 2.03
N MET A 77 -2.57 20.08 2.88
CA MET A 77 -2.65 21.11 3.89
C MET A 77 -1.65 20.74 4.98
N ASN A 78 -0.71 21.65 5.20
CA ASN A 78 0.22 21.70 6.31
C ASN A 78 -0.45 21.21 7.62
N GLY A 79 0.25 20.35 8.34
CA GLY A 79 -0.17 19.89 9.66
C GLY A 79 1.01 19.41 10.48
N ALA A 80 1.52 20.35 11.30
CA ALA A 80 2.50 20.24 12.39
C ALA A 80 3.97 20.01 12.02
#